data_AF-A0AAN1JC79-F1
#
_entry.id   AF-A0AAN1JC79-F1
#
_cell.length_a   1.000
_cell.length_b   1.000
_cell.length_c   1.000
_cell.angle_alpha   90.00
_cell.angle_beta   90.00
_cell.angle_gamma   90.00
#
_symmetry.space_group_name_H-M   'P 1'
#
loop_
_entity.id
_entity.type
_entity.pdbx_description
1 polymer ?
#
loop_
_entity_poly.entity_id
_entity_poly.type
_entity_poly.pdbx_seq_one_letter_code
_entity_poly.pdbx_strand_id
1 'polypeptide(L)'
;MPKSNPGVAKATSDREPPGEAAAKLSPELFDERGRTVPWMAKTVRRLYDAQGQKILDRENLAIAYWYYLRVLAERGELNQLELSKRVGIASTTAVPALDNLEKRGLVQRIRDPKDRRKYYVSLKDEGRRLVDDMLPQLSEMFSASLDGISPRDMQVFWKVAHQIEKNLIRMSQDDTTLD
;
A
#
# COMPACT_ATOMS: atom_id res chain seq x y z
N MET A 1 -59.09 -22.28 -5.48
CA MET A 1 -58.58 -22.71 -6.80
C MET A 1 -57.50 -21.72 -7.24
N PRO A 2 -56.41 -22.20 -7.86
CA PRO A 2 -55.01 -21.92 -7.50
C PRO A 2 -54.30 -21.04 -8.55
N LYS A 3 -53.03 -20.65 -8.37
CA LYS A 3 -51.88 -21.38 -8.92
C LYS A 3 -50.63 -21.24 -8.03
N SER A 4 -50.16 -22.40 -7.61
CA SER A 4 -48.81 -22.70 -7.15
C SER A 4 -47.79 -22.35 -8.25
N ASN A 5 -46.61 -21.85 -7.87
CA ASN A 5 -45.42 -21.97 -8.71
C ASN A 5 -44.22 -22.42 -7.84
N PRO A 6 -43.35 -23.32 -8.34
CA PRO A 6 -42.46 -24.14 -7.54
C PRO A 6 -41.05 -23.54 -7.40
N GLY A 7 -40.35 -23.99 -6.35
CA GLY A 7 -38.91 -24.23 -6.29
C GLY A 7 -37.94 -23.22 -6.89
N VAL A 8 -37.24 -22.48 -6.02
CA VAL A 8 -35.81 -22.21 -6.25
C VAL A 8 -35.06 -22.68 -5.01
N ALA A 9 -34.21 -23.66 -5.21
CA ALA A 9 -33.45 -24.37 -4.21
C ALA A 9 -32.58 -23.43 -3.36
N LYS A 10 -32.54 -23.70 -2.05
CA LYS A 10 -31.44 -23.29 -1.18
C LYS A 10 -30.16 -23.88 -1.77
N ALA A 11 -29.37 -23.06 -2.47
CA ALA A 11 -27.98 -23.36 -2.70
C ALA A 11 -27.26 -23.20 -1.35
N THR A 12 -27.20 -24.30 -0.60
CA THR A 12 -26.19 -24.49 0.45
C THR A 12 -24.84 -24.41 -0.25
N SER A 13 -24.20 -23.24 -0.20
CA SER A 13 -22.80 -23.13 -0.53
C SER A 13 -22.06 -23.95 0.50
N ASP A 14 -21.65 -25.16 0.09
CA ASP A 14 -20.60 -25.93 0.74
C ASP A 14 -19.33 -25.06 0.75
N ARG A 15 -19.20 -24.19 1.75
CA ARG A 15 -17.89 -23.72 2.17
C ARG A 15 -17.42 -24.75 3.18
N GLU A 16 -16.42 -25.52 2.78
CA GLU A 16 -15.62 -26.33 3.69
C GLU A 16 -15.33 -25.50 4.96
N PRO A 17 -15.51 -26.07 6.16
CA PRO A 17 -15.18 -25.36 7.39
C PRO A 17 -13.70 -24.95 7.33
N PRO A 18 -13.33 -23.76 7.83
CA PRO A 18 -11.95 -23.24 7.76
C PRO A 18 -10.86 -24.18 8.29
N GLY A 19 -11.24 -25.20 9.08
CA GLY A 19 -10.34 -26.17 9.69
C GLY A 19 -9.69 -27.17 8.74
N GLU A 20 -10.34 -27.59 7.64
CA GLU A 20 -9.77 -28.61 6.73
C GLU A 20 -8.75 -28.02 5.73
N ALA A 21 -8.98 -26.78 5.28
CA ALA A 21 -8.02 -26.06 4.44
C ALA A 21 -6.76 -25.65 5.22
N ALA A 22 -6.92 -25.27 6.50
CA ALA A 22 -5.79 -24.94 7.38
C ALA A 22 -4.94 -26.17 7.73
N ALA A 23 -5.54 -27.37 7.83
CA ALA A 23 -4.84 -28.62 8.11
C ALA A 23 -3.88 -29.07 6.99
N LYS A 24 -4.00 -28.51 5.78
CA LYS A 24 -3.12 -28.81 4.62
C LYS A 24 -1.92 -27.87 4.49
N LEU A 25 -1.82 -26.83 5.32
CA LEU A 25 -0.73 -25.84 5.26
C LEU A 25 0.49 -26.35 6.04
N SER A 26 1.68 -26.23 5.44
CA SER A 26 2.91 -26.72 6.07
C SER A 26 3.24 -25.91 7.34
N PRO A 27 3.75 -26.52 8.42
CA PRO A 27 4.08 -25.82 9.66
C PRO A 27 5.03 -24.63 9.48
N GLU A 28 5.88 -24.67 8.45
CA GLU A 28 6.84 -23.62 8.12
C GLU A 28 6.17 -22.32 7.60
N LEU A 29 4.86 -22.35 7.31
CA LEU A 29 4.10 -21.16 6.91
C LEU A 29 3.75 -20.25 8.08
N PHE A 30 3.94 -20.72 9.31
CA PHE A 30 3.56 -20.02 10.53
C PHE A 30 4.80 -19.72 11.39
N ASP A 31 4.82 -18.55 11.99
CA ASP A 31 5.79 -18.23 13.04
C ASP A 31 5.40 -18.86 14.40
N GLU A 32 6.20 -18.62 15.43
CA GLU A 32 5.97 -19.13 16.80
C GLU A 32 4.66 -18.64 17.45
N ARG A 33 4.00 -17.65 16.83
CA ARG A 33 2.72 -17.09 17.26
C ARG A 33 1.56 -17.46 16.33
N GLY A 34 1.78 -18.40 15.40
CA GLY A 34 0.76 -18.86 14.45
C GLY A 34 0.45 -17.85 13.34
N ARG A 35 1.36 -16.90 13.05
CA ARG A 35 1.15 -15.86 12.05
C ARG A 35 1.82 -16.22 10.74
N THR A 36 1.15 -15.90 9.64
CA THR A 36 1.71 -16.06 8.29
C THR A 36 2.51 -14.83 7.86
N VAL A 37 3.35 -14.98 6.82
CA VAL A 37 4.11 -13.86 6.25
C VAL A 37 3.22 -12.66 5.86
N PRO A 38 2.07 -12.82 5.15
CA PRO A 38 1.19 -11.69 4.83
C PRO A 38 0.65 -10.98 6.07
N TRP A 39 0.35 -11.71 7.14
CA TRP A 39 -0.10 -11.12 8.39
C TRP A 39 1.01 -10.29 9.05
N MET A 40 2.24 -10.82 9.07
CA MET A 40 3.40 -10.10 9.58
C MET A 40 3.67 -8.83 8.77
N ALA A 41 3.68 -8.92 7.45
CA ALA A 41 3.89 -7.78 6.56
C ALA A 41 2.83 -6.68 6.82
N LYS A 42 1.55 -7.06 6.94
CA LYS A 42 0.48 -6.13 7.31
C LYS A 42 0.70 -5.47 8.67
N THR A 43 1.17 -6.25 9.64
CA THR A 43 1.42 -5.75 11.00
C THR A 43 2.57 -4.76 11.04
N VAL A 44 3.70 -5.09 10.39
CA VAL A 44 4.85 -4.20 10.26
C VAL A 44 4.43 -2.92 9.53
N ARG A 45 3.71 -3.02 8.41
CA ARG A 45 3.19 -1.86 7.68
C ARG A 45 2.33 -0.96 8.57
N ARG A 46 1.38 -1.52 9.32
CA ARG A 46 0.53 -0.75 10.24
C ARG A 46 1.32 -0.05 11.33
N LEU A 47 2.39 -0.68 11.84
CA LEU A 47 3.25 -0.07 12.86
C LEU A 47 4.06 1.10 12.28
N TYR A 48 4.60 0.95 11.07
CA TYR A 48 5.24 2.08 10.37
C TYR A 48 4.25 3.21 10.09
N ASP A 49 3.06 2.89 9.59
CA ASP A 49 2.02 3.90 9.32
C ASP A 49 1.67 4.67 10.61
N ALA A 50 1.53 3.97 11.73
CA ALA A 50 1.19 4.58 13.02
C ALA A 50 2.32 5.47 13.58
N GLN A 51 3.59 5.08 13.42
CA GLN A 51 4.71 5.93 13.87
C GLN A 51 4.92 7.11 12.91
N GLY A 52 4.83 6.88 11.60
CA GLY A 52 4.89 7.92 10.59
C GLY A 52 3.76 8.95 10.75
N GLN A 53 2.55 8.50 11.11
CA GLN A 53 1.44 9.42 11.38
C GLN A 53 1.78 10.41 12.50
N LYS A 54 2.40 9.96 13.61
CA LYS A 54 2.79 10.88 14.69
C LYS A 54 3.77 11.96 14.24
N ILE A 55 4.69 11.62 13.33
CA ILE A 55 5.65 12.57 12.75
C ILE A 55 4.93 13.59 11.87
N LEU A 56 3.90 13.15 11.14
CA LEU A 56 3.14 13.98 10.19
C LEU A 56 2.00 14.76 10.83
N ASP A 57 1.59 14.44 12.06
CA ASP A 57 0.54 15.14 12.79
C ASP A 57 0.84 16.63 12.97
N ARG A 58 2.14 16.99 13.10
CA ARG A 58 2.58 18.40 13.16
C ARG A 58 2.27 19.20 11.89
N GLU A 59 2.18 18.51 10.75
CA GLU A 59 1.81 19.08 9.46
C GLU A 59 0.33 18.87 9.13
N ASN A 60 -0.45 18.33 10.07
CA ASN A 60 -1.84 17.93 9.87
C ASN A 60 -2.00 17.10 8.58
N LEU A 61 -1.06 16.19 8.32
CA LEU A 61 -1.00 15.39 7.10
C LEU A 61 -1.25 13.92 7.42
N ALA A 62 -2.24 13.32 6.76
CA ALA A 62 -2.48 11.89 6.87
C ALA A 62 -1.33 11.11 6.20
N ILE A 63 -0.87 10.03 6.85
CA ILE A 63 0.19 9.15 6.34
C ILE A 63 -0.15 8.57 4.96
N ALA A 64 -1.43 8.30 4.70
CA ALA A 64 -1.88 7.87 3.38
C ALA A 64 -1.60 8.91 2.28
N TYR A 65 -1.63 10.21 2.60
CA TYR A 65 -1.40 11.30 1.65
C TYR A 65 0.08 11.59 1.46
N TRP A 66 0.88 11.38 2.51
CA TRP A 66 2.35 11.46 2.45
C TRP A 66 2.94 10.61 1.33
N TYR A 67 2.44 9.39 1.11
CA TYR A 67 2.97 8.53 0.04
C TYR A 67 2.86 9.14 -1.36
N TYR A 68 1.81 9.92 -1.64
CA TYR A 68 1.68 10.64 -2.91
C TYR A 68 2.77 11.70 -3.06
N LEU A 69 2.99 12.49 -2.01
CA LEU A 69 4.05 13.51 -2.01
C LEU A 69 5.43 12.89 -2.16
N ARG A 70 5.68 11.77 -1.46
CA ARG A 70 6.96 11.06 -1.52
C ARG A 70 7.26 10.53 -2.92
N VAL A 71 6.30 9.87 -3.56
CA VAL A 71 6.46 9.35 -4.93
C VAL A 71 6.71 10.48 -5.93
N LEU A 72 5.97 11.59 -5.82
CA LEU A 72 6.17 12.75 -6.69
C LEU A 72 7.51 13.45 -6.44
N ALA A 73 8.02 13.47 -5.20
CA ALA A 73 9.34 14.03 -4.91
C ALA A 73 10.47 13.24 -5.56
N GLU A 74 10.32 11.91 -5.64
CA GLU A 74 11.31 11.01 -6.24
C GLU A 74 11.23 10.95 -7.76
N ARG A 75 10.02 10.96 -8.33
CA ARG A 75 9.78 10.68 -9.76
C ARG A 75 9.39 11.91 -10.56
N GLY A 76 9.08 13.03 -9.90
CA GLY A 76 8.58 14.24 -10.54
C GLY A 76 7.11 14.11 -10.93
N GLU A 77 6.75 14.71 -12.06
CA GLU A 77 5.38 14.70 -12.56
C GLU A 77 4.97 13.29 -13.01
N LEU A 78 3.78 12.85 -12.58
CA LEU A 78 3.21 11.56 -12.96
C LEU A 78 1.76 11.66 -13.38
N ASN A 79 1.35 10.78 -14.29
CA ASN A 79 -0.07 10.55 -14.53
C ASN A 79 -0.74 10.04 -13.24
N GLN A 80 -1.95 10.51 -12.93
CA GLN A 80 -2.65 10.14 -11.70
C GLN A 80 -2.89 8.63 -11.53
N LEU A 81 -3.14 7.89 -12.63
CA LEU A 81 -3.29 6.44 -12.58
C LEU A 81 -1.96 5.78 -12.20
N GLU A 82 -0.87 6.22 -12.82
CA GLU A 82 0.48 5.74 -12.55
C GLU A 82 0.91 6.05 -11.12
N LEU A 83 0.65 7.27 -10.66
CA LEU A 83 0.89 7.68 -9.28
C LEU A 83 0.12 6.78 -8.29
N SER A 84 -1.16 6.49 -8.57
CA SER A 84 -1.98 5.63 -7.71
C SER A 84 -1.46 4.20 -7.66
N LYS A 85 -1.02 3.65 -8.81
CA LYS A 85 -0.37 2.34 -8.85
C LYS A 85 0.88 2.34 -7.97
N ARG A 86 1.80 3.29 -8.17
CA ARG A 86 3.08 3.40 -7.44
C ARG A 86 2.92 3.55 -5.94
N VAL A 87 1.92 4.30 -5.49
CA VAL A 87 1.63 4.44 -4.05
C VAL A 87 1.19 3.12 -3.43
N GLY A 88 0.59 2.20 -4.21
CA GLY A 88 0.19 0.87 -3.73
C GLY A 88 -0.91 0.90 -2.67
N ILE A 89 -1.58 2.04 -2.49
CA ILE A 89 -2.79 2.19 -1.67
C ILE A 89 -4.01 2.08 -2.58
N ALA A 90 -5.10 1.52 -2.08
CA ALA A 90 -6.34 1.33 -2.83
C ALA A 90 -6.77 2.61 -3.57
N SER A 91 -7.16 2.46 -4.84
CA SER A 91 -7.56 3.55 -5.76
C SER A 91 -8.66 4.46 -5.19
N THR A 92 -9.50 3.95 -4.29
CA THR A 92 -10.56 4.70 -3.59
C THR A 92 -10.04 5.82 -2.69
N THR A 93 -8.75 5.82 -2.35
CA THR A 93 -8.11 6.84 -1.49
C THR A 93 -7.41 7.94 -2.31
N ALA A 94 -7.17 7.71 -3.61
CA ALA A 94 -6.39 8.61 -4.45
C ALA A 94 -7.07 9.96 -4.69
N VAL A 95 -8.37 9.96 -5.00
CA VAL A 95 -9.10 11.21 -5.28
C VAL A 95 -9.18 12.11 -4.03
N PRO A 96 -9.64 11.62 -2.86
CA PRO A 96 -9.67 12.44 -1.64
C PRO A 96 -8.27 12.93 -1.22
N ALA A 97 -7.24 12.10 -1.40
CA ALA A 97 -5.86 12.48 -1.10
C ALA A 97 -5.41 13.64 -2.00
N LEU A 98 -5.52 13.49 -3.32
CA LEU A 98 -5.08 14.51 -4.27
C LEU A 98 -5.90 15.80 -4.18
N ASP A 99 -7.20 15.71 -3.91
CA ASP A 99 -8.05 16.87 -3.64
C ASP A 99 -7.59 17.63 -2.39
N ASN A 100 -7.24 16.92 -1.32
CA ASN A 100 -6.72 17.53 -0.10
C ASN A 100 -5.36 18.21 -0.32
N LEU A 101 -4.43 17.49 -0.95
CA LEU A 101 -3.09 17.99 -1.23
C LEU A 101 -3.11 19.22 -2.16
N GLU A 102 -3.99 19.23 -3.17
CA GLU A 102 -4.13 20.37 -4.08
C GLU A 102 -4.75 21.58 -3.38
N LYS A 103 -5.79 21.39 -2.55
CA LYS A 103 -6.40 22.45 -1.73
C LYS A 103 -5.39 23.08 -0.77
N ARG A 104 -4.46 22.29 -0.26
CA ARG A 104 -3.35 22.75 0.59
C ARG A 104 -2.21 23.42 -0.19
N GLY A 105 -2.26 23.43 -1.52
CA GLY A 105 -1.20 23.98 -2.35
C GLY A 105 0.07 23.14 -2.38
N LEU A 106 0.03 21.85 -1.99
CA LEU A 106 1.21 20.98 -2.00
C LEU A 106 1.44 20.32 -3.36
N VAL A 107 0.36 20.10 -4.12
CA VAL A 107 0.42 19.58 -5.49
C VAL A 107 -0.34 20.48 -6.45
N GLN A 108 -0.09 20.30 -7.74
CA GLN A 108 -0.93 20.80 -8.82
C GLN A 108 -1.38 19.66 -9.71
N ARG A 109 -2.61 19.74 -10.24
CA ARG A 109 -3.12 18.82 -11.25
C ARG A 109 -3.31 19.54 -12.57
N ILE A 110 -2.61 19.09 -13.60
CA ILE A 110 -2.70 19.61 -14.96
C ILE A 110 -3.45 18.59 -15.80
N ARG A 111 -4.49 19.06 -16.49
CA ARG A 111 -5.28 18.20 -17.38
C ARG A 111 -4.43 17.84 -18.61
N ASP A 112 -4.44 16.57 -18.99
CA ASP A 112 -3.74 16.14 -20.21
C ASP A 112 -4.38 16.82 -21.44
N PRO A 113 -3.59 17.54 -22.27
CA PRO A 113 -4.11 18.22 -23.45
C PRO A 113 -4.63 17.25 -24.52
N LYS A 114 -4.20 15.99 -24.52
CA LYS A 114 -4.56 14.94 -25.49
C LYS A 114 -5.71 14.06 -25.03
N ASP A 115 -5.87 13.86 -23.71
CA ASP A 115 -6.99 13.11 -23.14
C ASP A 115 -7.56 13.84 -21.91
N ARG A 116 -8.68 14.52 -22.10
CA ARG A 116 -9.36 15.31 -21.06
C ARG A 116 -9.82 14.49 -19.85
N ARG A 117 -9.72 13.17 -19.87
CA ARG A 117 -10.01 12.28 -18.73
C ARG A 117 -8.78 12.02 -17.85
N LYS A 118 -7.59 12.41 -18.29
CA LYS A 118 -6.33 12.19 -17.59
C LYS A 118 -5.81 13.47 -16.95
N TYR A 119 -5.16 13.31 -15.80
CA TYR A 119 -4.46 14.36 -15.09
C TYR A 119 -3.01 13.94 -14.87
N TYR A 120 -2.11 14.91 -15.04
CA TYR A 120 -0.76 14.87 -14.53
C TYR A 120 -0.72 15.58 -13.19
N VAL A 121 0.04 15.03 -12.26
CA VAL A 121 0.19 15.53 -10.90
C VAL A 121 1.67 15.81 -10.67
N SER A 122 1.99 17.00 -10.17
CA SER A 122 3.34 17.40 -9.78
C SER A 122 3.32 18.12 -8.43
N LEU A 123 4.45 18.08 -7.72
CA LEU A 123 4.63 18.90 -6.51
C LEU A 123 4.68 20.38 -6.89
N LYS A 124 4.13 21.21 -6.01
CA LYS A 124 4.48 22.63 -5.93
C LYS A 124 5.69 22.83 -5.01
N ASP A 125 6.24 24.03 -4.98
CA ASP A 125 7.38 24.38 -4.13
C ASP A 125 7.10 24.08 -2.65
N GLU A 126 5.89 24.38 -2.17
CA GLU A 126 5.47 24.09 -0.80
C GLU A 126 5.41 22.59 -0.52
N GLY A 127 4.92 21.80 -1.48
CA GLY A 127 4.92 20.33 -1.39
C GLY A 127 6.33 19.75 -1.35
N ARG A 128 7.25 20.32 -2.14
CA ARG A 128 8.65 19.91 -2.13
C ARG A 128 9.32 20.21 -0.79
N ARG A 129 9.15 21.43 -0.27
CA ARG A 129 9.67 21.82 1.06
C ARG A 129 9.15 20.92 2.16
N LEU A 130 7.84 20.63 2.18
CA LEU A 130 7.26 19.73 3.17
C LEU A 130 7.89 18.33 3.11
N VAL A 131 8.16 17.80 1.91
CA VAL A 131 8.86 16.51 1.80
C VAL A 131 10.28 16.60 2.34
N ASP A 132 11.03 17.65 1.97
CA ASP A 132 12.41 17.84 2.41
C ASP A 132 12.51 18.01 3.94
N ASP A 133 11.51 18.61 4.59
CA ASP A 133 11.43 18.79 6.04
C ASP A 133 11.01 17.53 6.81
N MET A 134 10.14 16.70 6.23
CA MET A 134 9.61 15.49 6.89
C MET A 134 10.50 14.26 6.68
N LEU A 135 11.14 14.15 5.52
CA LEU A 135 11.88 12.96 5.13
C LEU A 135 12.98 12.56 6.13
N PRO A 136 13.82 13.49 6.65
CA PRO A 136 14.86 13.12 7.61
C PRO A 136 14.32 12.43 8.86
N GLN A 137 13.18 12.89 9.38
CA GLN A 137 12.57 12.31 10.60
C GLN A 137 11.96 10.93 10.34
N LEU A 138 11.34 10.76 9.17
CA LEU A 138 10.84 9.45 8.75
C LEU A 138 12.01 8.47 8.51
N SER A 139 13.11 8.94 7.93
CA SER A 139 14.34 8.15 7.76
C SER A 139 14.97 7.75 9.09
N GLU A 140 15.00 8.64 10.08
CA GLU A 140 15.47 8.32 11.43
C GLU A 140 14.60 7.24 12.09
N MET A 141 13.27 7.37 11.97
CA MET A 141 12.33 6.34 12.43
C MET A 141 12.58 4.98 11.75
N PHE A 142 12.85 4.97 10.44
CA PHE A 142 13.20 3.73 9.73
C PHE A 142 14.51 3.16 10.25
N SER A 143 15.54 3.99 10.47
CA SER A 143 16.81 3.53 11.01
C SER A 143 16.64 2.91 12.40
N ALA A 144 15.96 3.60 13.31
CA ALA A 144 15.74 3.13 14.68
C ALA A 144 14.93 1.82 14.73
N SER A 145 14.05 1.60 13.75
CA SER A 145 13.27 0.35 13.67
C SER A 145 14.13 -0.89 13.37
N LEU A 146 15.38 -0.70 12.91
CA LEU A 146 16.33 -1.75 12.59
C LEU A 146 17.40 -1.93 13.69
N ASP A 147 17.32 -1.16 14.78
CA ASP A 147 18.26 -1.25 15.89
C ASP A 147 18.29 -2.67 16.48
N GLY A 148 19.50 -3.19 16.68
CA GLY A 148 19.72 -4.55 17.18
C GLY A 148 19.65 -5.66 16.12
N ILE A 149 19.40 -5.33 14.84
CA ILE A 149 19.47 -6.31 13.75
C ILE A 149 20.87 -6.32 13.14
N SER A 150 21.50 -7.49 13.07
CA SER A 150 22.83 -7.61 12.49
C SER A 150 22.80 -7.40 10.96
N PRO A 151 23.91 -6.91 10.35
CA PRO A 151 23.99 -6.80 8.88
C PRO A 151 23.75 -8.13 8.17
N ARG A 152 24.14 -9.25 8.79
CA ARG A 152 23.92 -10.60 8.25
C ARG A 152 22.43 -10.94 8.21
N ASP A 153 21.70 -10.70 9.29
CA ASP A 153 20.26 -10.99 9.35
C ASP A 153 19.48 -10.09 8.38
N MET A 154 19.91 -8.83 8.22
CA MET A 154 19.33 -7.93 7.24
C MET A 154 19.52 -8.45 5.80
N GLN A 155 20.70 -8.99 5.46
CA GLN A 155 20.94 -9.62 4.16
C GLN A 155 20.05 -10.84 3.95
N VAL A 156 19.85 -11.67 4.98
CA VAL A 156 18.93 -12.81 4.93
C VAL A 156 17.50 -12.34 4.71
N PHE A 157 17.05 -11.32 5.45
CA PHE A 157 15.73 -10.70 5.28
C PHE A 157 15.51 -10.26 3.84
N TRP A 158 16.42 -9.47 3.27
CA TRP A 158 16.30 -9.01 1.89
C TRP A 158 16.25 -10.16 0.88
N LYS A 159 17.10 -11.17 1.05
CA LYS A 159 17.09 -12.36 0.17
C LYS A 159 15.72 -13.05 0.18
N VAL A 160 15.14 -13.26 1.36
CA VAL A 160 13.85 -13.93 1.51
C VAL A 160 12.72 -13.06 0.99
N ALA A 161 12.69 -11.77 1.35
CA ALA A 161 11.65 -10.82 0.93
C ALA A 161 11.61 -10.68 -0.61
N HIS A 162 12.75 -10.48 -1.28
CA HIS A 162 12.82 -10.42 -2.74
C HIS A 162 12.37 -11.72 -3.41
N GLN A 163 12.68 -12.89 -2.80
CA GLN A 163 12.24 -14.16 -3.36
C GLN A 163 10.71 -14.34 -3.26
N ILE A 164 10.08 -13.84 -2.19
CA ILE A 164 8.63 -13.81 -2.04
C ILE A 164 8.01 -12.88 -3.08
N GLU A 165 8.52 -11.65 -3.20
CA GLU A 165 8.07 -10.67 -4.19
C GLU A 165 8.14 -11.24 -5.61
N LYS A 166 9.28 -11.80 -6.01
CA LYS A 166 9.46 -12.45 -7.33
C LYS A 166 8.44 -13.57 -7.58
N ASN A 167 8.14 -14.36 -6.56
CA ASN A 167 7.15 -15.43 -6.67
C ASN A 167 5.74 -14.88 -6.84
N LEU A 168 5.36 -13.85 -6.08
CA LEU A 168 4.05 -13.20 -6.19
C LEU A 168 3.88 -12.50 -7.54
N ILE A 169 4.89 -11.79 -8.04
CA ILE A 169 4.87 -11.17 -9.37
C ILE A 169 4.69 -12.22 -10.47
N ARG A 170 5.38 -13.37 -10.36
CA ARG A 170 5.21 -14.48 -11.30
C ARG A 170 3.80 -15.05 -11.27
N MET A 171 3.17 -15.11 -10.10
CA MET A 171 1.79 -15.56 -9.95
C MET A 171 0.77 -14.53 -10.46
N SER A 172 1.10 -13.24 -10.37
CA SER A 172 0.23 -12.14 -10.79
C SER A 172 0.40 -11.76 -12.26
N GLN A 173 0.90 -12.66 -13.13
CA GLN A 173 0.99 -12.44 -14.57
C GLN A 173 -0.41 -12.23 -15.16
N ASP A 174 -0.92 -10.99 -15.03
CA ASP A 174 -1.88 -10.31 -15.90
C ASP A 174 -2.12 -8.83 -15.54
N ASP A 175 -1.77 -8.25 -14.36
CA ASP A 175 -2.10 -6.81 -14.14
C ASP A 175 -1.37 -6.00 -13.05
N THR A 176 -0.19 -6.38 -12.55
CA THR A 176 0.45 -5.58 -11.48
C THR A 176 1.97 -5.53 -11.56
N THR A 177 2.50 -4.75 -12.49
CA THR A 177 3.90 -4.32 -12.48
C THR A 177 4.01 -3.02 -11.67
N LEU A 178 4.77 -3.08 -10.57
CA LEU A 178 5.33 -1.90 -9.90
C LEU A 178 6.83 -1.92 -10.21
N ASP A 179 7.25 -1.08 -11.15
CA ASP A 179 8.66 -0.83 -11.49
C ASP A 179 9.41 -0.07 -10.37
#